data_AF-A0A329QMU7-F1
#
_entry.id   AF-A0A329QMU7-F1
#
_cell.length_a   1.000
_cell.length_b   1.000
_cell.length_c   1.000
_cell.angle_alpha   90.00
_cell.angle_beta   90.00
_cell.angle_gamma   90.00
#
_symmetry.space_group_name_H-M   'P 1'
#
loop_
_entity.id
_entity.type
_entity.pdbx_description
1 polymer ?
#
loop_
_entity_poly.entity_id
_entity_poly.type
_entity_poly.pdbx_seq_one_letter_code
_entity_poly.pdbx_strand_id
1 'polypeptide(L)'
;MSNIAGKVVILTGASSGIGEATAKVLASKGAKLVLAARREERLVQLQREIQNNGGHAIIKPTDVTSHTQMEDLAEYALSEFGKIDVLINNAGIMPQAFLFKKKVDEWDNMIDVNIKGVLYAIAAVLPSMREQKSGHILNLSSVAGHNIYPGGTVYCGTKHAVTAISEGLRQEEAMSGTNIRVTNISPGAVSSELLETTSDPESKAGLDEFYKSAIDADHIARAIAFAIEQPSDVAINEMIIRPTVQVG
;
A
#
# COMPACT_ATOMS: atom_id res chain seq x y z
N MET A 1 -7.22 -24.00 -6.91
CA MET A 1 -5.93 -23.28 -6.89
C MET A 1 -6.22 -21.83 -6.55
N SER A 2 -5.38 -21.17 -5.73
CA SER A 2 -5.57 -19.75 -5.44
C SER A 2 -5.41 -18.94 -6.73
N ASN A 3 -6.30 -17.97 -6.97
CA ASN A 3 -6.20 -17.06 -8.11
C ASN A 3 -4.97 -16.13 -8.03
N ILE A 4 -4.18 -16.17 -6.95
CA ILE A 4 -2.91 -15.44 -6.80
C ILE A 4 -1.74 -16.16 -7.49
N ALA A 5 -1.78 -17.49 -7.60
CA ALA A 5 -0.65 -18.27 -8.10
C ALA A 5 -0.21 -17.81 -9.49
N GLY A 6 1.07 -17.44 -9.63
CA GLY A 6 1.66 -16.96 -10.88
C GLY A 6 1.40 -15.49 -11.22
N LYS A 7 0.62 -14.75 -10.41
CA LYS A 7 0.46 -13.29 -10.58
C LYS A 7 1.76 -12.55 -10.26
N VAL A 8 2.08 -11.54 -11.06
CA VAL A 8 3.16 -10.59 -10.84
C VAL A 8 2.65 -9.41 -10.03
N VAL A 9 3.24 -9.19 -8.86
CA VAL A 9 2.77 -8.21 -7.89
C VAL A 9 3.90 -7.23 -7.57
N ILE A 10 3.69 -5.96 -7.89
CA ILE A 10 4.54 -4.86 -7.40
C ILE A 10 4.01 -4.43 -6.03
N LEU A 11 4.87 -4.40 -5.01
CA LEU A 11 4.51 -4.02 -3.65
C LEU A 11 5.46 -2.95 -3.12
N THR A 12 4.93 -1.74 -2.93
CA THR A 12 5.68 -0.62 -2.34
C THR A 12 5.62 -0.65 -0.82
N GLY A 13 6.67 -0.15 -0.14
CA GLY A 13 6.76 -0.19 1.31
C GLY A 13 6.93 -1.61 1.87
N ALA A 14 7.54 -2.52 1.10
CA ALA A 14 7.67 -3.93 1.46
C ALA A 14 8.62 -4.18 2.66
N SER A 15 9.43 -3.21 3.05
CA SER A 15 10.52 -3.40 4.04
C SER A 15 10.08 -3.65 5.50
N SER A 16 8.79 -3.49 5.82
CA SER A 16 8.27 -3.61 7.19
C SER A 16 6.73 -3.68 7.22
N GLY A 17 6.18 -4.02 8.39
CA GLY A 17 4.75 -3.83 8.71
C GLY A 17 3.80 -4.56 7.76
N ILE A 18 2.75 -3.86 7.32
CA ILE A 18 1.73 -4.41 6.40
C ILE A 18 2.36 -4.89 5.09
N GLY A 19 3.33 -4.15 4.54
CA GLY A 19 4.01 -4.53 3.31
C GLY A 19 4.77 -5.84 3.46
N GLU A 20 5.58 -5.98 4.52
CA GLU A 20 6.33 -7.22 4.77
C GLU A 20 5.39 -8.43 4.96
N ALA A 21 4.35 -8.28 5.80
CA ALA A 21 3.37 -9.33 6.02
C ALA A 21 2.64 -9.72 4.72
N THR A 22 2.26 -8.73 3.91
CA THR A 22 1.62 -8.95 2.60
C THR A 22 2.54 -9.70 1.65
N ALA A 23 3.82 -9.34 1.58
CA ALA A 23 4.79 -10.07 0.77
C ALA A 23 4.86 -11.55 1.15
N LYS A 24 4.94 -11.87 2.45
CA LYS A 24 5.00 -13.25 2.95
C LYS A 24 3.73 -14.02 2.60
N VAL A 25 2.55 -13.45 2.83
CA VAL A 25 1.27 -14.08 2.51
C VAL A 25 1.12 -14.34 1.01
N LEU A 26 1.41 -13.34 0.16
CA LEU A 26 1.28 -13.50 -1.29
C LEU A 26 2.30 -14.48 -1.87
N ALA A 27 3.53 -14.47 -1.37
CA ALA A 27 4.56 -15.45 -1.75
C ALA A 27 4.12 -16.89 -1.44
N SER A 28 3.58 -17.14 -0.24
CA SER A 28 3.08 -18.47 0.14
C SER A 28 1.92 -18.96 -0.72
N LYS A 29 1.22 -18.04 -1.40
CA LYS A 29 0.15 -18.33 -2.36
C LYS A 29 0.64 -18.41 -3.82
N GLY A 30 1.95 -18.33 -4.04
CA GLY A 30 2.59 -18.50 -5.34
C GLY A 30 2.67 -17.25 -6.20
N ALA A 31 2.51 -16.04 -5.62
CA ALA A 31 2.77 -14.80 -6.34
C ALA A 31 4.26 -14.66 -6.69
N LYS A 32 4.55 -13.97 -7.80
CA LYS A 32 5.88 -13.46 -8.15
C LYS A 32 5.97 -12.00 -7.71
N LEU A 33 6.83 -11.71 -6.75
CA LEU A 33 6.87 -10.40 -6.10
C LEU A 33 8.00 -9.52 -6.63
N VAL A 34 7.68 -8.25 -6.88
CA VAL A 34 8.64 -7.16 -7.05
C VAL A 34 8.52 -6.27 -5.81
N LEU A 35 9.50 -6.39 -4.91
CA LEU A 35 9.47 -5.73 -3.61
C LEU A 35 10.24 -4.40 -3.66
N ALA A 36 9.55 -3.32 -3.33
CA ALA A 36 10.07 -1.97 -3.43
C ALA A 36 9.99 -1.23 -2.08
N ALA A 37 11.10 -0.63 -1.67
CA ALA A 37 11.23 0.26 -0.53
C ALA A 37 12.61 0.94 -0.57
N ARG A 38 12.82 1.97 0.26
CA ARG A 38 14.11 2.67 0.38
C ARG A 38 15.18 1.85 1.10
N ARG A 39 14.79 1.00 2.06
CA ARG A 39 15.70 0.24 2.93
C ARG A 39 16.11 -1.07 2.27
N GLU A 40 17.15 -1.03 1.45
CA GLU A 40 17.63 -2.19 0.67
C GLU A 40 17.97 -3.40 1.55
N GLU A 41 18.65 -3.21 2.68
CA GLU A 41 19.03 -4.32 3.57
C GLU A 41 17.82 -5.13 4.05
N ARG A 42 16.72 -4.45 4.38
CA ARG A 42 15.45 -5.09 4.79
C ARG A 42 14.80 -5.84 3.63
N LEU A 43 14.89 -5.29 2.42
CA LEU A 43 14.40 -5.97 1.21
C LEU A 43 15.19 -7.24 0.93
N VAL A 44 16.52 -7.19 1.02
CA VAL A 44 17.39 -8.37 0.84
C VAL A 44 17.05 -9.46 1.86
N GLN A 45 16.83 -9.09 3.11
CA GLN A 45 16.43 -10.05 4.15
C GLN A 45 15.08 -10.70 3.81
N LEU A 46 14.05 -9.89 3.49
CA LEU A 46 12.72 -10.38 3.15
C LEU A 46 12.74 -11.27 1.89
N GLN A 47 13.51 -10.88 0.87
CA GLN A 47 13.70 -11.67 -0.34
C GLN A 47 14.25 -13.06 -0.02
N ARG A 48 15.33 -13.14 0.77
CA ARG A 48 15.93 -14.41 1.19
C ARG A 48 14.94 -15.26 1.98
N GLU A 49 14.20 -14.67 2.90
CA GLU A 49 13.18 -15.38 3.67
C GLU A 49 12.11 -15.98 2.76
N ILE A 50 11.59 -15.20 1.81
CA ILE A 50 10.60 -15.67 0.83
C ILE A 50 11.15 -16.81 -0.03
N GLN A 51 12.37 -16.66 -0.56
CA GLN A 51 13.01 -17.65 -1.43
C GLN A 51 13.33 -18.95 -0.67
N ASN A 52 13.78 -18.86 0.59
CA ASN A 52 14.02 -20.03 1.45
C ASN A 52 12.74 -20.82 1.74
N ASN A 53 11.59 -20.14 1.73
CA ASN A 53 10.27 -20.77 1.86
C ASN A 53 9.66 -21.22 0.51
N GLY A 54 10.46 -21.23 -0.57
CA GLY A 54 10.03 -21.68 -1.90
C GLY A 54 9.21 -20.66 -2.71
N GLY A 55 9.09 -19.43 -2.22
CA GLY A 55 8.42 -18.33 -2.93
C GLY A 55 9.32 -17.63 -3.94
N HIS A 56 8.75 -16.72 -4.74
CA HIS A 56 9.48 -15.96 -5.74
C HIS A 56 9.42 -14.46 -5.46
N ALA A 57 10.58 -13.85 -5.24
CA ALA A 57 10.71 -12.41 -5.02
C ALA A 57 12.00 -11.86 -5.65
N ILE A 58 11.86 -10.72 -6.31
CA ILE A 58 12.94 -9.83 -6.72
C ILE A 58 12.78 -8.49 -5.99
N ILE A 59 13.87 -7.74 -5.85
CA ILE A 59 13.88 -6.47 -5.13
C ILE A 59 14.33 -5.35 -6.06
N LYS A 60 13.78 -4.16 -5.86
CA LYS A 60 14.23 -2.93 -6.50
C LYS A 60 14.14 -1.81 -5.45
N PRO A 61 15.26 -1.33 -4.91
CA PRO A 61 15.24 -0.16 -4.05
C PRO A 61 14.60 1.02 -4.77
N THR A 62 13.57 1.60 -4.16
CA THR A 62 12.73 2.62 -4.80
C THR A 62 12.22 3.59 -3.75
N ASP A 63 12.37 4.89 -4.05
CA ASP A 63 11.68 5.98 -3.36
C ASP A 63 10.42 6.35 -4.14
N VAL A 64 9.24 6.14 -3.53
CA VAL A 64 7.95 6.42 -4.15
C VAL A 64 7.74 7.91 -4.43
N THR A 65 8.50 8.81 -3.80
CA THR A 65 8.44 10.24 -4.07
C THR A 65 9.11 10.62 -5.41
N SER A 66 9.85 9.70 -6.03
CA SER A 66 10.48 9.89 -7.33
C SER A 66 9.67 9.23 -8.44
N HIS A 67 9.04 10.05 -9.28
CA HIS A 67 8.35 9.59 -10.49
C HIS A 67 9.23 8.69 -11.36
N THR A 68 10.48 9.09 -11.63
CA THR A 68 11.42 8.31 -12.45
C THR A 68 11.72 6.93 -11.84
N GLN A 69 11.93 6.84 -10.51
CA GLN A 69 12.18 5.53 -9.90
C GLN A 69 10.94 4.63 -9.92
N MET A 70 9.73 5.20 -9.93
CA MET A 70 8.50 4.42 -10.07
C MET A 70 8.30 3.88 -11.49
N GLU A 71 8.66 4.67 -12.51
CA GLU A 71 8.73 4.18 -13.90
C GLU A 71 9.78 3.06 -14.03
N ASP A 72 11.00 3.27 -13.52
CA ASP A 72 12.06 2.26 -13.53
C ASP A 72 11.64 0.96 -12.80
N LEU A 73 10.80 1.07 -11.77
CA LEU A 73 10.25 -0.08 -11.03
C LEU A 73 9.26 -0.87 -11.88
N ALA A 74 8.35 -0.18 -12.58
CA ALA A 74 7.39 -0.82 -13.49
C ALA A 74 8.11 -1.47 -14.68
N GLU A 75 9.06 -0.77 -15.30
CA GLU A 75 9.89 -1.30 -16.38
C GLU A 75 10.67 -2.54 -15.93
N TYR A 76 11.25 -2.53 -14.73
CA TYR A 76 11.95 -3.69 -14.17
C TYR A 76 11.02 -4.89 -13.98
N ALA A 77 9.79 -4.68 -13.50
CA ALA A 77 8.80 -5.75 -13.39
C ALA A 77 8.41 -6.34 -14.76
N LEU A 78 8.23 -5.47 -15.76
CA LEU A 78 7.91 -5.87 -17.13
C LEU A 78 9.09 -6.59 -17.80
N SER A 79 10.33 -6.18 -17.58
CA SER A 79 11.50 -6.86 -18.16
C SER A 79 11.69 -8.26 -17.60
N GLU A 80 11.46 -8.44 -16.29
CA GLU A 80 11.66 -9.72 -15.60
C GLU A 80 10.51 -10.70 -15.82
N PHE A 81 9.26 -10.20 -15.89
CA PHE A 81 8.09 -11.07 -15.91
C PHE A 81 7.16 -10.91 -17.12
N GLY A 82 7.39 -9.90 -17.96
CA GLY A 82 6.60 -9.61 -19.16
C GLY A 82 5.21 -9.01 -18.90
N LYS A 83 4.82 -8.83 -17.62
CA LYS A 83 3.49 -8.34 -17.23
C LYS A 83 3.46 -7.82 -15.79
N ILE A 84 2.42 -7.06 -15.46
CA ILE A 84 2.11 -6.62 -14.09
C ILE A 84 0.64 -6.91 -13.83
N ASP A 85 0.34 -7.88 -12.96
CA ASP A 85 -1.04 -8.26 -12.65
C ASP A 85 -1.63 -7.46 -11.48
N VAL A 86 -0.79 -7.05 -10.53
CA VAL A 86 -1.22 -6.35 -9.31
C VAL A 86 -0.21 -5.27 -8.91
N LEU A 87 -0.69 -4.08 -8.59
CA LEU A 87 0.05 -3.03 -7.89
C LEU A 87 -0.54 -2.85 -6.49
N ILE A 88 0.31 -2.86 -5.47
CA ILE A 88 -0.08 -2.57 -4.09
C ILE A 88 0.68 -1.33 -3.61
N ASN A 89 -0.03 -0.21 -3.57
CA ASN A 89 0.42 1.06 -3.01
C ASN A 89 0.33 1.04 -1.50
N ASN A 90 1.33 0.45 -0.84
CA ASN A 90 1.39 0.31 0.61
C ASN A 90 2.35 1.29 1.29
N ALA A 91 3.36 1.82 0.57
CA ALA A 91 4.25 2.83 1.14
C ALA A 91 3.45 4.03 1.69
N GLY A 92 3.74 4.42 2.93
CA GLY A 92 3.04 5.51 3.60
C GLY A 92 3.72 5.91 4.91
N ILE A 93 3.48 7.15 5.32
CA ILE A 93 3.94 7.70 6.61
C ILE A 93 2.79 8.42 7.32
N MET A 94 2.93 8.59 8.64
CA MET A 94 1.93 9.23 9.48
C MET A 94 2.56 10.16 10.55
N PRO A 95 3.36 11.17 10.18
CA PRO A 95 3.63 12.27 11.09
C PRO A 95 2.34 12.95 11.56
N GLN A 96 2.18 13.13 12.87
CA GLN A 96 1.03 13.81 13.45
C GLN A 96 1.43 14.97 14.35
N ALA A 97 0.73 16.09 14.19
CA ALA A 97 0.86 17.29 15.00
C ALA A 97 -0.35 18.20 14.74
N PHE A 98 -0.76 18.97 15.74
CA PHE A 98 -1.71 20.06 15.52
C PHE A 98 -1.14 21.09 14.53
N LEU A 99 -1.99 21.63 13.65
CA LEU A 99 -1.57 22.55 12.58
C LEU A 99 -0.81 23.80 13.08
N PHE A 100 -1.18 24.33 14.24
CA PHE A 100 -0.50 25.50 14.82
C PHE A 100 0.97 25.24 15.19
N LYS A 101 1.39 23.98 15.30
CA LYS A 101 2.79 23.59 15.53
C LYS A 101 3.67 23.72 14.28
N LYS A 102 3.08 24.02 13.10
CA LYS A 102 3.77 24.38 11.85
C LYS A 102 4.87 23.39 11.43
N LYS A 103 4.61 22.09 11.55
CA LYS A 103 5.50 21.00 11.08
C LYS A 103 5.40 20.85 9.55
N VAL A 104 5.64 21.93 8.80
CA VAL A 104 5.39 21.99 7.36
C VAL A 104 6.14 20.91 6.59
N ASP A 105 7.41 20.66 6.92
CA ASP A 105 8.23 19.63 6.27
C ASP A 105 7.60 18.22 6.40
N GLU A 106 6.92 17.94 7.52
CA GLU A 106 6.20 16.67 7.71
C GLU A 106 4.93 16.60 6.86
N TRP A 107 4.29 17.73 6.60
CA TRP A 107 3.12 17.83 5.74
C TRP A 107 3.51 17.59 4.28
N ASP A 108 4.57 18.23 3.82
CA ASP A 108 5.12 18.06 2.48
C ASP A 108 5.54 16.60 2.26
N ASN A 109 6.27 16.01 3.22
CA ASN A 109 6.66 14.61 3.17
C ASN A 109 5.44 13.66 3.13
N MET A 110 4.39 13.95 3.91
CA MET A 110 3.15 13.17 3.85
C MET A 110 2.47 13.27 2.48
N ILE A 111 2.41 14.44 1.88
CA ILE A 111 1.82 14.64 0.55
C ILE A 111 2.64 13.91 -0.51
N ASP A 112 3.97 14.03 -0.44
CA ASP A 112 4.88 13.40 -1.39
C ASP A 112 4.79 11.87 -1.34
N VAL A 113 4.77 11.29 -0.14
CA VAL A 113 4.68 9.83 0.00
C VAL A 113 3.25 9.32 -0.20
N ASN A 114 2.28 9.86 0.54
CA ASN A 114 0.94 9.26 0.63
C ASN A 114 0.03 9.63 -0.54
N ILE A 115 0.30 10.72 -1.26
CA ILE A 115 -0.51 11.15 -2.42
C ILE A 115 0.30 11.02 -3.71
N LYS A 116 1.41 11.76 -3.84
CA LYS A 116 2.19 11.76 -5.10
C LYS A 116 2.75 10.37 -5.39
N GLY A 117 3.30 9.68 -4.38
CA GLY A 117 3.81 8.32 -4.56
C GLY A 117 2.75 7.32 -5.04
N VAL A 118 1.51 7.43 -4.56
CA VAL A 118 0.37 6.63 -5.05
C VAL A 118 0.08 6.94 -6.52
N LEU A 119 0.02 8.24 -6.87
CA LEU A 119 -0.24 8.68 -8.24
C LEU A 119 0.88 8.27 -9.21
N TYR A 120 2.14 8.37 -8.80
CA TYR A 120 3.29 7.95 -9.62
C TYR A 120 3.30 6.45 -9.86
N ALA A 121 2.96 5.65 -8.86
CA ALA A 121 2.82 4.21 -9.04
C ALA A 121 1.68 3.86 -10.01
N ILE A 122 0.52 4.53 -9.88
CA ILE A 122 -0.60 4.35 -10.81
C ILE A 122 -0.16 4.73 -12.24
N ALA A 123 0.47 5.89 -12.41
CA ALA A 123 0.95 6.36 -13.71
C ALA A 123 1.89 5.35 -14.38
N ALA A 124 2.84 4.79 -13.63
CA ALA A 124 3.82 3.84 -14.14
C ALA A 124 3.23 2.50 -14.59
N VAL A 125 2.18 1.98 -13.91
CA VAL A 125 1.64 0.64 -14.22
C VAL A 125 0.41 0.67 -15.12
N LEU A 126 -0.43 1.71 -15.02
CA LEU A 126 -1.77 1.71 -15.61
C LEU A 126 -1.77 1.55 -17.14
N PRO A 127 -0.87 2.20 -17.92
CA PRO A 127 -0.81 2.00 -19.37
C PRO A 127 -0.61 0.52 -19.74
N SER A 128 0.35 -0.16 -19.10
CA SER A 128 0.60 -1.58 -19.33
C SER A 128 -0.60 -2.44 -18.94
N MET A 129 -1.29 -2.14 -17.84
CA MET A 129 -2.51 -2.87 -17.44
C MET A 129 -3.64 -2.68 -18.46
N ARG A 130 -3.78 -1.47 -19.03
CA ARG A 130 -4.80 -1.19 -20.06
C ARG A 130 -4.51 -1.95 -21.35
N GLU A 131 -3.24 -2.03 -21.76
CA GLU A 131 -2.83 -2.87 -22.90
C GLU A 131 -3.12 -4.36 -22.65
N GLN A 132 -2.84 -4.83 -21.44
CA GLN A 132 -3.17 -6.20 -21.00
C GLN A 132 -4.67 -6.45 -20.86
N LYS A 133 -5.51 -5.41 -20.81
CA LYS A 133 -6.95 -5.47 -20.49
C LYS A 133 -7.23 -6.29 -19.22
N SER A 134 -6.35 -6.17 -18.25
CA SER A 134 -6.48 -6.77 -16.93
C SER A 134 -5.49 -6.13 -15.96
N GLY A 135 -5.86 -6.11 -14.68
CA GLY A 135 -4.99 -5.58 -13.63
C GLY A 135 -5.76 -5.40 -12.33
N HIS A 136 -5.03 -5.21 -11.24
CA HIS A 136 -5.62 -4.87 -9.95
C HIS A 136 -4.73 -3.87 -9.20
N ILE A 137 -5.26 -2.69 -8.92
CA ILE A 137 -4.58 -1.67 -8.14
C ILE A 137 -5.20 -1.65 -6.74
N LEU A 138 -4.38 -1.90 -5.72
CA LEU A 138 -4.77 -1.81 -4.32
C LEU A 138 -4.06 -0.62 -3.68
N ASN A 139 -4.84 0.27 -3.07
CA ASN A 139 -4.33 1.44 -2.37
C ASN A 139 -4.56 1.30 -0.87
N LEU A 140 -3.49 1.44 -0.09
CA LEU A 140 -3.59 1.43 1.37
C LEU A 140 -3.99 2.84 1.84
N SER A 141 -5.28 3.01 2.10
CA SER A 141 -5.82 4.18 2.78
C SER A 141 -5.70 3.99 4.31
N SER A 142 -6.74 4.32 5.07
CA SER A 142 -6.86 4.16 6.52
C SER A 142 -8.31 4.45 6.92
N VAL A 143 -8.71 4.08 8.14
CA VAL A 143 -9.90 4.68 8.79
C VAL A 143 -9.82 6.21 8.84
N ALA A 144 -8.61 6.80 8.83
CA ALA A 144 -8.38 8.24 8.71
C ALA A 144 -8.74 8.80 7.32
N GLY A 145 -8.99 7.94 6.32
CA GLY A 145 -9.57 8.33 5.04
C GLY A 145 -11.09 8.48 5.05
N HIS A 146 -11.71 8.22 6.21
CA HIS A 146 -13.16 8.24 6.45
C HIS A 146 -13.55 9.11 7.64
N ASN A 147 -12.63 9.31 8.57
CA ASN A 147 -12.83 10.08 9.79
C ASN A 147 -11.71 11.13 9.95
N ILE A 148 -12.04 12.24 10.61
CA ILE A 148 -11.11 13.34 10.87
C ILE A 148 -10.98 13.52 12.38
N TYR A 149 -9.75 13.70 12.86
CA TYR A 149 -9.48 13.94 14.29
C TYR A 149 -8.39 15.00 14.49
N PRO A 150 -8.41 15.72 15.63
CA PRO A 150 -7.37 16.70 15.96
C PRO A 150 -5.98 16.05 16.05
N GLY A 151 -4.95 16.77 15.58
CA GLY A 151 -3.56 16.26 15.50
C GLY A 151 -3.28 15.41 14.26
N GLY A 152 -4.28 14.74 13.70
CA GLY A 152 -4.17 13.95 12.48
C GLY A 152 -4.59 14.65 11.18
N THR A 153 -4.84 15.97 11.20
CA THR A 153 -5.54 16.68 10.11
C THR A 153 -4.92 16.47 8.73
N VAL A 154 -3.59 16.61 8.59
CA VAL A 154 -2.91 16.42 7.30
C VAL A 154 -2.92 14.95 6.89
N TYR A 155 -2.63 14.03 7.81
CA TYR A 155 -2.70 12.59 7.54
C TYR A 155 -4.10 12.17 7.07
N CYS A 156 -5.16 12.59 7.76
CA CYS A 156 -6.55 12.35 7.37
C CYS A 156 -6.81 12.92 5.97
N GLY A 157 -6.37 14.14 5.69
CA GLY A 157 -6.46 14.74 4.36
C GLY A 157 -5.79 13.89 3.27
N THR A 158 -4.57 13.39 3.52
CA THR A 158 -3.90 12.51 2.55
C THR A 158 -4.65 11.20 2.32
N LYS A 159 -5.23 10.60 3.36
CA LYS A 159 -5.98 9.34 3.23
C LYS A 159 -7.36 9.54 2.61
N HIS A 160 -8.02 10.68 2.82
CA HIS A 160 -9.22 11.05 2.07
C HIS A 160 -8.91 11.25 0.58
N ALA A 161 -7.76 11.87 0.26
CA ALA A 161 -7.31 12.00 -1.13
C ALA A 161 -7.11 10.62 -1.77
N VAL A 162 -6.46 9.68 -1.09
CA VAL A 162 -6.30 8.29 -1.59
C VAL A 162 -7.65 7.61 -1.81
N THR A 163 -8.61 7.76 -0.90
CA THR A 163 -9.97 7.22 -1.07
C THR A 163 -10.64 7.81 -2.32
N ALA A 164 -10.60 9.13 -2.49
CA ALA A 164 -11.19 9.81 -3.64
C ALA A 164 -10.51 9.42 -4.98
N ILE A 165 -9.17 9.38 -5.01
CA ILE A 165 -8.38 8.97 -6.17
C ILE A 165 -8.73 7.52 -6.56
N SER A 166 -8.86 6.63 -5.57
CA SER A 166 -9.19 5.22 -5.82
C SER A 166 -10.57 5.06 -6.45
N GLU A 167 -11.58 5.80 -5.97
CA GLU A 167 -12.93 5.75 -6.56
C GLU A 167 -12.96 6.39 -7.95
N GLY A 168 -12.24 7.49 -8.17
CA GLY A 168 -12.09 8.10 -9.49
C GLY A 168 -11.47 7.11 -10.50
N LEU A 169 -10.33 6.51 -10.14
CA LEU A 169 -9.67 5.50 -10.97
C LEU A 169 -10.59 4.30 -11.28
N ARG A 170 -11.36 3.83 -10.28
CA ARG A 170 -12.33 2.74 -10.49
C ARG A 170 -13.37 3.11 -11.55
N GLN A 171 -13.89 4.34 -11.51
CA GLN A 171 -14.87 4.82 -12.50
C GLN A 171 -14.26 4.92 -13.90
N GLU A 172 -13.06 5.50 -14.01
CA GLU A 172 -12.33 5.62 -15.27
C GLU A 172 -12.07 4.25 -15.91
N GLU A 173 -11.59 3.28 -15.13
CA GLU A 173 -11.31 1.94 -15.66
C GLU A 173 -12.57 1.16 -16.01
N ALA A 174 -13.65 1.30 -15.22
CA ALA A 174 -14.95 0.71 -15.56
C ALA A 174 -15.48 1.25 -16.89
N MET A 175 -15.33 2.54 -17.16
CA MET A 175 -15.72 3.16 -18.44
C MET A 175 -14.85 2.71 -19.61
N SER A 176 -13.56 2.43 -19.36
CA SER A 176 -12.63 2.01 -20.41
C SER A 176 -12.85 0.57 -20.89
N GLY A 177 -13.54 -0.28 -20.10
CA GLY A 177 -13.78 -1.68 -20.44
C GLY A 177 -12.53 -2.58 -20.37
N THR A 178 -11.50 -2.15 -19.65
CA THR A 178 -10.19 -2.83 -19.53
C THR A 178 -10.14 -3.90 -18.44
N ASN A 179 -11.25 -4.17 -17.75
CA ASN A 179 -11.33 -5.16 -16.65
C ASN A 179 -10.26 -4.96 -15.55
N ILE A 180 -9.80 -3.72 -15.36
CA ILE A 180 -8.91 -3.35 -14.27
C ILE A 180 -9.74 -3.09 -13.01
N ARG A 181 -9.32 -3.70 -11.91
CA ARG A 181 -9.98 -3.56 -10.61
C ARG A 181 -9.23 -2.56 -9.75
N VAL A 182 -9.96 -1.86 -8.90
CA VAL A 182 -9.40 -0.96 -7.88
C VAL A 182 -10.00 -1.30 -6.52
N THR A 183 -9.14 -1.43 -5.51
CA THR A 183 -9.53 -1.69 -4.12
C THR A 183 -8.86 -0.68 -3.18
N ASN A 184 -9.67 0.00 -2.39
CA ASN A 184 -9.22 0.79 -1.25
C ASN A 184 -9.21 -0.09 0.01
N ILE A 185 -8.05 -0.19 0.67
CA ILE A 185 -7.93 -0.92 1.95
C ILE A 185 -7.75 0.13 3.05
N SER A 186 -8.65 0.15 4.03
CA SER A 186 -8.69 1.14 5.12
C SER A 186 -8.52 0.48 6.50
N PRO A 187 -7.27 0.21 6.92
CA PRO A 187 -6.98 -0.30 8.25
C PRO A 187 -7.20 0.75 9.36
N GLY A 188 -7.60 0.25 10.53
CA GLY A 188 -7.49 0.92 11.82
C GLY A 188 -6.07 0.81 12.40
N ALA A 189 -5.96 0.68 13.72
CA ALA A 189 -4.68 0.50 14.40
C ALA A 189 -4.06 -0.85 14.04
N VAL A 190 -2.87 -0.82 13.47
CA VAL A 190 -2.09 -2.01 13.07
C VAL A 190 -0.66 -1.88 13.60
N SER A 191 -0.19 -2.93 14.25
CA SER A 191 1.17 -2.96 14.83
C SER A 191 2.21 -2.85 13.73
N SER A 192 2.96 -1.74 13.71
CA SER A 192 3.95 -1.43 12.68
C SER A 192 4.86 -0.27 13.11
N GLU A 193 5.93 -0.05 12.34
CA GLU A 193 6.86 1.08 12.49
C GLU A 193 6.23 2.44 12.08
N LEU A 194 4.97 2.48 11.64
CA LEU A 194 4.30 3.70 11.16
C LEU A 194 4.35 4.84 12.21
N LEU A 195 4.23 4.47 13.48
CA LEU A 195 4.22 5.40 14.61
C LEU A 195 5.57 6.11 14.84
N GLU A 196 6.65 5.60 14.28
CA GLU A 196 7.99 6.19 14.44
C GLU A 196 8.17 7.45 13.60
N THR A 197 7.25 7.71 12.67
CA THR A 197 7.30 8.88 11.76
C THR A 197 6.77 10.17 12.38
N THR A 198 6.19 10.11 13.59
CA THR A 198 5.70 11.29 14.33
C THR A 198 6.79 11.87 15.21
N SER A 199 7.20 13.13 14.96
CA SER A 199 8.21 13.81 15.78
C SER A 199 7.65 14.64 16.95
N ASP A 200 6.35 14.95 16.96
CA ASP A 200 5.72 15.72 18.03
C ASP A 200 5.46 14.83 19.26
N PRO A 201 6.09 15.07 20.42
CA PRO A 201 6.02 14.16 21.57
C PRO A 201 4.61 13.98 22.15
N GLU A 202 3.81 15.05 22.15
CA GLU A 202 2.43 15.02 22.65
C GLU A 202 1.54 14.16 21.76
N SER A 203 1.60 14.36 20.44
CA SER A 203 0.87 13.55 19.47
C SER A 203 1.34 12.09 19.50
N LYS A 204 2.65 11.87 19.65
CA LYS A 204 3.26 10.54 19.76
C LYS A 204 2.72 9.76 20.97
N ALA A 205 2.64 10.39 22.14
CA ALA A 205 2.10 9.74 23.35
C ALA A 205 0.64 9.31 23.18
N GLY A 206 -0.20 10.16 22.57
CA GLY A 206 -1.59 9.82 22.27
C GLY A 206 -1.72 8.67 21.27
N LEU A 207 -0.87 8.64 20.24
CA LEU A 207 -0.81 7.55 19.28
C LEU A 207 -0.38 6.23 19.93
N ASP A 208 0.65 6.25 20.78
CA ASP A 208 1.14 5.05 21.46
C ASP A 208 0.06 4.44 22.36
N GLU A 209 -0.75 5.27 23.04
CA GLU A 209 -1.91 4.79 23.81
C GLU A 209 -2.97 4.15 22.91
N PHE A 210 -3.35 4.83 21.81
CA PHE A 210 -4.36 4.34 20.87
C PHE A 210 -3.96 3.00 20.24
N TYR A 211 -2.69 2.85 19.88
CA TYR A 211 -2.15 1.65 19.24
C TYR A 211 -1.88 0.47 20.19
N LYS A 212 -2.11 0.59 21.50
CA LYS A 212 -2.10 -0.58 22.40
C LYS A 212 -3.13 -1.65 22.00
N SER A 213 -4.18 -1.25 21.30
CA SER A 213 -5.22 -2.14 20.76
C SER A 213 -4.95 -2.64 19.34
N ALA A 214 -3.78 -2.32 18.78
CA ALA A 214 -3.48 -2.61 17.38
C ALA A 214 -3.48 -4.12 17.09
N ILE A 215 -4.07 -4.48 15.95
CA ILE A 215 -4.02 -5.86 15.43
C ILE A 215 -2.72 -6.10 14.66
N ASP A 216 -2.37 -7.38 14.47
CA ASP A 216 -1.19 -7.74 13.68
C ASP A 216 -1.37 -7.39 12.20
N ALA A 217 -0.28 -6.97 11.56
CA ALA A 217 -0.20 -6.68 10.13
C ALA A 217 -0.66 -7.85 9.24
N ASP A 218 -0.52 -9.09 9.71
CA ASP A 218 -0.99 -10.29 8.99
C ASP A 218 -2.51 -10.27 8.73
N HIS A 219 -3.31 -9.65 9.60
CA HIS A 219 -4.76 -9.51 9.38
C HIS A 219 -5.06 -8.69 8.12
N ILE A 220 -4.27 -7.63 7.88
CA ILE A 220 -4.41 -6.80 6.69
C ILE A 220 -3.86 -7.53 5.46
N ALA A 221 -2.74 -8.24 5.60
CA ALA A 221 -2.18 -9.07 4.52
C ALA A 221 -3.17 -10.12 4.01
N ARG A 222 -3.90 -10.79 4.90
CA ARG A 222 -4.96 -11.76 4.53
C ARG A 222 -6.14 -11.09 3.83
N ALA A 223 -6.52 -9.88 4.23
CA ALA A 223 -7.56 -9.11 3.54
C ALA A 223 -7.14 -8.67 2.14
N ILE A 224 -5.89 -8.23 1.97
CA ILE A 224 -5.30 -7.93 0.67
C ILE A 224 -5.31 -9.18 -0.22
N ALA A 225 -4.88 -10.32 0.29
CA ALA A 225 -4.92 -11.58 -0.45
C ALA A 225 -6.35 -11.96 -0.86
N PHE A 226 -7.32 -11.81 0.05
CA PHE A 226 -8.73 -12.04 -0.25
C PHE A 226 -9.24 -11.17 -1.40
N ALA A 227 -8.92 -9.88 -1.42
CA ALA A 227 -9.32 -8.97 -2.50
C ALA A 227 -8.70 -9.40 -3.85
N ILE A 228 -7.43 -9.81 -3.86
CA ILE A 228 -6.74 -10.26 -5.08
C ILE A 228 -7.33 -11.58 -5.60
N GLU A 229 -7.72 -12.50 -4.70
CA GLU A 229 -8.24 -13.82 -5.03
C GLU A 229 -9.61 -13.81 -5.71
N GLN A 230 -10.36 -12.72 -5.64
CA GLN A 230 -11.67 -12.66 -6.26
C GLN A 230 -11.60 -12.90 -7.78
N PRO A 231 -12.62 -13.52 -8.39
CA PRO A 231 -12.75 -13.64 -9.84
C PRO A 231 -12.57 -12.30 -10.56
N SER A 232 -12.14 -12.33 -11.81
CA SER A 232 -11.76 -11.14 -12.56
C SER A 232 -12.91 -10.17 -12.83
N ASP A 233 -14.15 -10.66 -12.82
CA ASP A 233 -15.40 -9.90 -12.96
C ASP A 233 -15.95 -9.38 -11.62
N VAL A 234 -15.28 -9.69 -10.51
CA VAL A 234 -15.63 -9.23 -9.16
C VAL A 234 -14.58 -8.25 -8.65
N ALA A 235 -15.01 -7.02 -8.38
CA ALA A 235 -14.18 -5.99 -7.76
C ALA A 235 -14.66 -5.72 -6.32
N ILE A 236 -13.82 -6.01 -5.34
CA ILE A 236 -13.99 -5.52 -3.97
C ILE A 236 -13.45 -4.10 -3.94
N ASN A 237 -14.32 -3.09 -3.90
CA ASN A 237 -13.85 -1.71 -4.02
C ASN A 237 -13.35 -1.11 -2.71
N GLU A 238 -13.86 -1.58 -1.57
CA GLU A 238 -13.43 -1.09 -0.26
C GLU A 238 -13.46 -2.17 0.82
N MET A 239 -12.45 -2.15 1.68
CA MET A 239 -12.40 -2.95 2.90
C MET A 239 -11.96 -2.08 4.08
N ILE A 240 -12.84 -1.89 5.06
CA ILE A 240 -12.50 -1.20 6.32
C ILE A 240 -12.29 -2.25 7.41
N ILE A 241 -11.11 -2.27 8.02
CA ILE A 241 -10.67 -3.33 8.94
C ILE A 241 -10.17 -2.70 10.23
N ARG A 242 -10.79 -3.03 11.38
CA ARG A 242 -10.45 -2.46 12.69
C ARG A 242 -10.21 -3.56 13.73
N PRO A 243 -9.40 -3.28 14.77
CA PRO A 243 -9.52 -3.99 16.03
C PRO A 243 -10.97 -3.90 16.55
N THR A 244 -11.52 -4.99 17.08
CA THR A 244 -12.91 -5.04 17.57
C THR A 244 -13.19 -4.09 18.74
N VAL A 245 -12.14 -3.66 19.43
CA VAL A 245 -12.20 -2.72 20.57
C VAL A 245 -11.93 -1.27 20.16
N GLN A 246 -11.58 -1.01 18.89
CA GLN A 246 -11.27 0.34 18.43
C GLN A 246 -12.55 1.17 18.32
N VAL A 247 -12.61 2.26 19.09
CA VAL A 247 -13.66 3.27 19.00
C VAL A 247 -13.20 4.36 18.04
N GLY A 248 -13.89 4.53 16.90
CA GLY A 248 -13.54 5.44 15.80
C GLY A 248 -13.20 4.74 14.49
#